data_AF-A0AAU7KES0-F1
#
_entry.id   AF-A0AAU7KES0-F1
#
_cell.length_a   1.000
_cell.length_b   1.000
_cell.length_c   1.000
_cell.angle_alpha   90.00
_cell.angle_beta   90.00
_cell.angle_gamma   90.00
#
_symmetry.space_group_name_H-M   'P 1'
#
loop_
_entity.id
_entity.type
_entity.pdbx_description
1 polymer ?
#
loop_
_entity_poly.entity_id
_entity_poly.type
_entity_poly.pdbx_seq_one_letter_code
_entity_poly.pdbx_strand_id
1 'polypeptide(L)'
;MNSTVFIGGSRHVSRLSEKVKERLNNVINSGHRVVVGDANGADKAVQKYLSEAHYDKVTVFCSGDKPRNNLGHWHIHHITPPKGTKGFQFYAAKDREMAREADFGLMIWDSKSAGTVLNVLRLVRAGKIAVLINVSDKTTFNIKSTAQWEDFLSCVSPKLRADLRERATPDEWMPAEASSQHNLFESCEPESAVHKRGELTVPSDDELAAAINAALAAGDPAAVIDALGSIARAHGMSQVAKHTGLARESLYRSLSAGGNPEFATVLKVMAAVGLRLEANKQHTDNAA
;
A
#
# COMPACT_ATOMS: atom_id res chain seq x y z
N MET A 1 -14.46 -17.85 -14.76
CA MET A 1 -13.77 -16.55 -14.95
C MET A 1 -12.28 -16.82 -14.87
N ASN A 2 -11.48 -16.39 -15.84
CA ASN A 2 -10.03 -16.62 -15.82
C ASN A 2 -9.36 -15.48 -15.05
N SER A 3 -9.12 -15.68 -13.76
CA SER A 3 -8.36 -14.73 -12.94
C SER A 3 -6.90 -14.62 -13.37
N THR A 4 -6.28 -13.49 -13.06
CA THR A 4 -4.86 -13.20 -13.27
C THR A 4 -4.08 -13.41 -11.97
N VAL A 5 -2.98 -14.18 -12.04
CA VAL A 5 -2.11 -14.48 -10.91
C VAL A 5 -0.75 -13.82 -11.13
N PHE A 6 -0.36 -12.94 -10.22
CA PHE A 6 0.98 -12.39 -10.17
C PHE A 6 1.91 -13.36 -9.45
N ILE A 7 2.87 -13.92 -10.20
CA ILE A 7 3.88 -14.81 -9.66
C ILE A 7 5.23 -14.11 -9.69
N GLY A 8 5.88 -14.02 -8.54
CA GLY A 8 7.20 -13.39 -8.43
C GLY A 8 7.99 -13.91 -7.23
N GLY A 9 9.25 -13.49 -7.09
CA GLY A 9 10.00 -13.91 -5.92
C GLY A 9 11.44 -13.43 -5.80
N SER A 10 12.14 -14.04 -4.85
CA SER A 10 13.51 -13.69 -4.49
C SER A 10 14.52 -14.02 -5.60
N ARG A 11 15.48 -13.13 -5.82
CA ARG A 11 16.56 -13.30 -6.82
C ARG A 11 17.51 -14.46 -6.51
N HIS A 12 17.61 -14.88 -5.25
CA HIS A 12 18.45 -16.01 -4.82
C HIS A 12 17.75 -17.36 -4.90
N VAL A 13 16.46 -17.41 -5.26
CA VAL A 13 15.72 -18.66 -5.39
C VAL A 13 15.81 -19.14 -6.83
N SER A 14 16.68 -20.09 -7.12
CA SER A 14 16.87 -20.63 -8.48
C SER A 14 16.12 -21.94 -8.74
N ARG A 15 15.53 -22.53 -7.69
CA ARG A 15 14.81 -23.82 -7.76
C ARG A 15 13.47 -23.70 -7.04
N LEU A 16 12.45 -24.29 -7.63
CA LEU A 16 11.10 -24.32 -7.07
C LEU A 16 10.94 -25.57 -6.20
N SER A 17 10.40 -25.41 -4.99
CA SER A 17 10.03 -26.53 -4.12
C SER A 17 8.78 -27.23 -4.64
N GLU A 18 8.54 -28.47 -4.23
CA GLU A 18 7.34 -29.23 -4.62
C GLU A 18 6.05 -28.49 -4.29
N LYS A 19 6.00 -27.82 -3.13
CA LYS A 19 4.86 -26.98 -2.73
C LYS A 19 4.59 -25.82 -3.69
N VAL A 20 5.65 -25.22 -4.25
CA VAL A 20 5.49 -24.16 -5.26
C VAL A 20 4.98 -24.76 -6.57
N LYS A 21 5.56 -25.90 -7.00
CA LYS A 21 5.12 -26.60 -8.21
C LYS A 21 3.66 -27.01 -8.14
N GLU A 22 3.20 -27.51 -6.99
CA GLU A 22 1.79 -27.84 -6.75
C GLU A 22 0.89 -26.62 -6.96
N ARG A 23 1.26 -25.45 -6.43
CA ARG A 23 0.52 -24.20 -6.67
C ARG A 23 0.52 -23.80 -8.13
N LEU A 24 1.64 -23.94 -8.83
CA LEU A 24 1.73 -23.65 -10.27
C LEU A 24 0.84 -24.60 -11.09
N ASN A 25 0.82 -25.89 -10.76
CA ASN A 25 -0.06 -26.85 -11.41
C ASN A 25 -1.54 -26.49 -11.21
N ASN A 26 -1.93 -26.02 -10.03
CA ASN A 26 -3.30 -25.55 -9.81
C ASN A 26 -3.64 -24.33 -10.68
N VAL A 27 -2.69 -23.41 -10.87
CA VAL A 27 -2.85 -22.24 -11.76
C VAL A 27 -3.01 -22.68 -13.22
N ILE A 28 -2.17 -23.62 -13.67
CA ILE A 28 -2.22 -24.20 -15.03
C ILE A 28 -3.55 -24.93 -15.28
N ASN A 29 -3.92 -25.84 -14.38
CA ASN A 29 -5.12 -26.67 -14.50
C ASN A 29 -6.40 -25.84 -14.47
N SER A 30 -6.40 -24.73 -13.71
CA SER A 30 -7.53 -23.79 -13.66
C SER A 30 -7.54 -22.81 -14.83
N GLY A 31 -6.50 -22.80 -15.67
CA GLY A 31 -6.40 -21.95 -16.85
C GLY A 31 -6.29 -20.46 -16.55
N HIS A 32 -5.78 -20.09 -15.37
CA HIS A 32 -5.59 -18.71 -14.92
C HIS A 32 -4.47 -18.00 -15.69
N ARG A 33 -4.65 -16.72 -15.99
CA ARG A 33 -3.58 -15.92 -16.62
C ARG A 33 -2.45 -15.73 -15.61
N VAL A 34 -1.20 -15.77 -16.08
CA VAL A 34 -0.02 -15.51 -15.24
C VAL A 34 0.66 -14.23 -15.69
N VAL A 35 0.92 -13.33 -14.74
CA VAL A 35 1.86 -12.22 -14.93
C VAL A 35 3.11 -12.48 -14.11
N VAL A 36 4.28 -12.38 -14.74
CA VAL A 36 5.57 -12.70 -14.13
C VAL A 36 6.62 -11.69 -14.55
N GLY A 37 7.59 -11.42 -13.69
CA GLY A 37 8.71 -10.56 -14.01
C GLY A 37 9.76 -11.22 -14.90
N ASP A 38 10.66 -10.40 -15.42
CA ASP A 38 11.84 -10.80 -16.19
C ASP A 38 13.11 -11.06 -15.34
N ALA A 39 13.03 -11.00 -14.00
CA ALA A 39 14.23 -11.06 -13.15
C ALA A 39 14.89 -12.45 -13.14
N ASN A 40 16.17 -12.50 -12.75
CA ASN A 40 16.80 -13.77 -12.37
C ASN A 40 16.26 -14.25 -11.01
N GLY A 41 16.42 -15.54 -10.73
CA GLY A 41 15.92 -16.16 -9.50
C GLY A 41 14.51 -16.73 -9.70
N ALA A 42 13.60 -16.45 -8.77
CA ALA A 42 12.30 -17.09 -8.73
C ALA A 42 11.50 -16.87 -10.03
N ASP A 43 11.48 -15.64 -10.55
CA ASP A 43 10.83 -15.27 -11.81
C ASP A 43 11.30 -16.18 -12.96
N LYS A 44 12.62 -16.28 -13.17
CA LYS A 44 13.20 -17.16 -14.20
C LYS A 44 12.88 -18.64 -13.96
N ALA A 45 12.87 -19.09 -12.70
CA ALA A 45 12.52 -20.47 -12.36
C ALA A 45 11.05 -20.78 -12.66
N VAL A 46 10.15 -19.83 -12.40
CA VAL A 46 8.72 -19.90 -12.77
C VAL A 46 8.55 -19.89 -14.28
N GLN A 47 9.22 -18.98 -15.00
CA GLN A 47 9.23 -18.97 -16.46
C GLN A 47 9.70 -20.32 -17.01
N LYS A 48 10.78 -20.90 -16.47
CA LYS A 48 11.25 -22.21 -16.92
C LYS A 48 10.17 -23.29 -16.73
N TYR A 49 9.57 -23.34 -15.55
CA TYR A 49 8.54 -24.34 -15.22
C TYR A 49 7.30 -24.24 -16.13
N LEU A 50 6.80 -23.01 -16.34
CA LEU A 50 5.63 -22.77 -17.21
C LEU A 50 5.94 -23.08 -18.68
N SER A 51 7.16 -22.80 -19.13
CA SER A 51 7.59 -23.12 -20.49
C SER A 51 7.70 -24.63 -20.71
N GLU A 52 8.24 -25.37 -19.75
CA GLU A 52 8.33 -26.84 -19.78
C GLU A 52 6.94 -27.50 -19.75
N ALA A 53 5.96 -26.85 -19.10
CA ALA A 53 4.57 -27.26 -19.11
C ALA A 53 3.80 -26.82 -20.36
N HIS A 54 4.45 -26.15 -21.33
CA HIS A 54 3.83 -25.57 -22.52
C HIS A 54 2.65 -24.64 -22.23
N TYR A 55 2.69 -23.92 -21.10
CA TYR A 55 1.63 -23.01 -20.71
C TYR A 55 1.73 -21.68 -21.46
N ASP A 56 0.67 -21.27 -22.14
CA ASP A 56 0.68 -20.14 -23.09
C ASP A 56 0.07 -18.85 -22.52
N LYS A 57 -0.77 -18.94 -21.47
CA LYS A 57 -1.43 -17.79 -20.83
C LYS A 57 -0.51 -17.02 -19.87
N VAL A 58 0.69 -16.68 -20.32
CA VAL A 58 1.69 -15.96 -19.54
C VAL A 58 1.98 -14.60 -20.19
N THR A 59 2.18 -13.58 -19.38
CA THR A 59 2.68 -12.26 -19.82
C THR A 59 3.90 -11.90 -18.99
N VAL A 60 5.01 -11.61 -19.66
CA VAL A 60 6.27 -11.23 -19.01
C VAL A 60 6.34 -9.71 -18.92
N PHE A 61 6.43 -9.20 -17.70
CA PHE A 61 6.62 -7.78 -17.47
C PHE A 61 8.09 -7.42 -17.48
N CYS A 62 8.42 -6.32 -18.16
CA CYS A 62 9.77 -5.79 -18.30
C CYS A 62 9.84 -4.31 -17.94
N SER A 63 10.86 -3.92 -17.16
CA SER A 63 11.23 -2.51 -16.97
C SER A 63 12.19 -2.08 -18.09
N GLY A 64 11.74 -1.20 -18.97
CA GLY A 64 12.55 -0.72 -20.12
C GLY A 64 12.34 -1.51 -21.42
N ASP A 65 13.28 -1.36 -22.37
CA ASP A 65 13.07 -1.76 -23.76
C ASP A 65 13.26 -3.26 -24.03
N LYS A 66 14.02 -3.98 -23.20
CA LYS A 66 14.33 -5.41 -23.43
C LYS A 66 14.27 -6.22 -22.14
N PRO A 67 13.55 -7.37 -22.12
CA PRO A 67 13.50 -8.23 -20.95
C PRO A 67 14.84 -8.93 -20.71
N ARG A 68 15.19 -9.11 -19.44
CA ARG A 68 16.36 -9.91 -19.07
C ARG A 68 16.17 -11.40 -19.37
N ASN A 69 14.94 -11.89 -19.18
CA ASN A 69 14.58 -13.27 -19.48
C ASN A 69 13.13 -13.34 -19.98
N ASN A 70 12.89 -14.14 -21.02
CA ASN A 70 11.58 -14.58 -21.48
C ASN A 70 11.72 -16.00 -22.07
N LEU A 71 11.74 -17.00 -21.20
CA LEU A 71 12.11 -18.38 -21.60
C LEU A 71 11.05 -19.08 -22.46
N GLY A 72 9.77 -18.73 -22.29
CA GLY A 72 8.68 -19.32 -23.06
C GLY A 72 8.24 -18.49 -24.27
N HIS A 73 8.98 -17.44 -24.63
CA HIS A 73 8.67 -16.57 -25.77
C HIS A 73 7.26 -15.93 -25.70
N TRP A 74 6.80 -15.62 -24.50
CA TRP A 74 5.48 -15.03 -24.28
C TRP A 74 5.40 -13.55 -24.64
N HIS A 75 4.18 -13.00 -24.66
CA HIS A 75 3.94 -11.58 -24.78
C HIS A 75 4.67 -10.79 -23.68
N ILE A 76 5.26 -9.65 -24.07
CA ILE A 76 6.02 -8.77 -23.18
C ILE A 76 5.22 -7.49 -22.95
N HIS A 77 4.95 -7.17 -21.67
CA HIS A 77 4.39 -5.89 -21.26
C HIS A 77 5.52 -4.97 -20.79
N HIS A 78 5.80 -3.93 -21.57
CA HIS A 78 6.82 -2.93 -21.28
C HIS A 78 6.30 -1.85 -20.34
N ILE A 79 7.00 -1.62 -19.24
CA ILE A 79 6.73 -0.54 -18.31
C ILE A 79 7.84 0.50 -18.43
N THR A 80 7.46 1.73 -18.74
CA THR A 80 8.36 2.89 -18.75
C THR A 80 8.35 3.54 -17.37
N PRO A 81 9.40 3.37 -16.54
CA PRO A 81 9.45 4.02 -15.25
C PRO A 81 9.59 5.55 -15.41
N PRO A 82 9.19 6.34 -14.40
CA PRO A 82 9.30 7.80 -14.46
C PRO A 82 10.73 8.28 -14.74
N LYS A 83 10.85 9.43 -15.42
CA LYS A 83 12.17 10.03 -15.72
C LYS A 83 12.94 10.30 -14.42
N GLY A 84 14.20 9.85 -14.36
CA GLY A 84 15.08 10.04 -13.21
C GLY A 84 15.02 8.92 -12.15
N THR A 85 14.15 7.93 -12.31
CA THR A 85 14.09 6.78 -11.39
C THR A 85 15.28 5.84 -11.61
N LYS A 86 16.17 5.68 -10.61
CA LYS A 86 17.33 4.78 -10.65
C LYS A 86 17.22 3.68 -9.60
N GLY A 87 17.94 2.57 -9.82
CA GLY A 87 18.07 1.50 -8.82
C GLY A 87 16.77 0.76 -8.55
N PHE A 88 16.47 0.50 -7.27
CA PHE A 88 15.31 -0.30 -6.86
C PHE A 88 13.97 0.24 -7.37
N GLN A 89 13.80 1.56 -7.39
CA GLN A 89 12.56 2.21 -7.79
C GLN A 89 12.22 1.99 -9.29
N PHE A 90 13.24 1.80 -10.13
CA PHE A 90 13.07 1.51 -11.55
C PHE A 90 12.40 0.14 -11.77
N TYR A 91 12.84 -0.87 -11.02
CA TYR A 91 12.27 -2.22 -11.08
C TYR A 91 10.92 -2.31 -10.36
N ALA A 92 10.72 -1.50 -9.32
CA ALA A 92 9.47 -1.46 -8.55
C ALA A 92 8.26 -0.97 -9.37
N ALA A 93 8.44 -0.08 -10.35
CA ALA A 93 7.34 0.41 -11.19
C ALA A 93 6.60 -0.73 -11.91
N LYS A 94 7.37 -1.70 -12.40
CA LYS A 94 6.84 -2.90 -13.07
C LYS A 94 6.08 -3.81 -12.10
N ASP A 95 6.63 -4.00 -10.91
CA ASP A 95 6.01 -4.82 -9.88
C ASP A 95 4.69 -4.23 -9.38
N ARG A 96 4.59 -2.88 -9.31
CA ARG A 96 3.32 -2.18 -9.02
C ARG A 96 2.28 -2.49 -10.08
N GLU A 97 2.65 -2.45 -11.34
CA GLU A 97 1.72 -2.74 -12.43
C GLU A 97 1.26 -4.21 -12.43
N MET A 98 2.18 -5.16 -12.21
CA MET A 98 1.80 -6.57 -12.04
C MET A 98 0.83 -6.77 -10.86
N ALA A 99 1.09 -6.11 -9.73
CA ALA A 99 0.19 -6.16 -8.58
C ALA A 99 -1.17 -5.48 -8.85
N ARG A 100 -1.20 -4.46 -9.71
CA ARG A 100 -2.43 -3.77 -10.14
C ARG A 100 -3.27 -4.65 -11.07
N GLU A 101 -2.67 -5.38 -12.01
CA GLU A 101 -3.37 -6.25 -12.97
C GLU A 101 -3.86 -7.57 -12.36
N ALA A 102 -3.14 -8.12 -11.37
CA ALA A 102 -3.48 -9.43 -10.83
C ALA A 102 -4.68 -9.42 -9.89
N ASP A 103 -5.40 -10.55 -9.79
CA ASP A 103 -6.44 -10.78 -8.78
C ASP A 103 -5.85 -11.46 -7.52
N PHE A 104 -4.78 -12.25 -7.72
CA PHE A 104 -4.09 -13.01 -6.68
C PHE A 104 -2.57 -12.91 -6.84
N GLY A 105 -1.84 -13.03 -5.73
CA GLY A 105 -0.38 -13.15 -5.76
C GLY A 105 0.15 -14.47 -5.24
N LEU A 106 1.20 -14.98 -5.88
CA LEU A 106 2.03 -16.07 -5.39
C LEU A 106 3.48 -15.59 -5.33
N MET A 107 3.99 -15.40 -4.11
CA MET A 107 5.33 -14.89 -3.84
C MET A 107 6.24 -15.99 -3.30
N ILE A 108 7.36 -16.23 -3.99
CA ILE A 108 8.35 -17.26 -3.63
C ILE A 108 9.54 -16.58 -2.95
N TRP A 109 9.74 -16.84 -1.67
CA TRP A 109 10.57 -16.00 -0.81
C TRP A 109 11.66 -16.76 -0.07
N ASP A 110 12.81 -16.12 0.13
CA ASP A 110 14.04 -16.67 0.74
C ASP A 110 14.28 -16.20 2.19
N SER A 111 13.24 -15.70 2.87
CA SER A 111 13.33 -15.01 4.17
C SER A 111 14.06 -13.66 4.17
N LYS A 112 14.60 -13.20 3.03
CA LYS A 112 15.51 -12.04 3.00
C LYS A 112 15.05 -10.94 2.05
N SER A 113 14.46 -11.28 0.92
CA SER A 113 14.12 -10.30 -0.13
C SER A 113 12.99 -9.35 0.31
N ALA A 114 13.35 -8.11 0.63
CA ALA A 114 12.39 -7.03 0.88
C ALA A 114 11.49 -6.75 -0.34
N GLY A 115 12.04 -6.83 -1.57
CA GLY A 115 11.24 -6.59 -2.79
C GLY A 115 10.10 -7.59 -2.97
N THR A 116 10.34 -8.86 -2.62
CA THR A 116 9.32 -9.91 -2.69
C THR A 116 8.21 -9.69 -1.66
N VAL A 117 8.57 -9.26 -0.46
CA VAL A 117 7.61 -8.91 0.59
C VAL A 117 6.86 -7.61 0.27
N LEU A 118 7.47 -6.65 -0.42
CA LEU A 118 6.76 -5.46 -0.93
C LEU A 118 5.69 -5.82 -1.97
N ASN A 119 5.88 -6.86 -2.78
CA ASN A 119 4.83 -7.34 -3.68
C ASN A 119 3.60 -7.84 -2.93
N VAL A 120 3.80 -8.51 -1.79
CA VAL A 120 2.70 -8.90 -0.89
C VAL A 120 1.96 -7.68 -0.38
N LEU A 121 2.68 -6.65 0.11
CA LEU A 121 2.08 -5.41 0.58
C LEU A 121 1.21 -4.73 -0.50
N ARG A 122 1.74 -4.62 -1.73
CA ARG A 122 1.03 -4.00 -2.86
C ARG A 122 -0.29 -4.69 -3.15
N LEU A 123 -0.31 -6.03 -3.14
CA LEU A 123 -1.52 -6.82 -3.36
C LEU A 123 -2.53 -6.64 -2.23
N VAL A 124 -2.08 -6.81 -0.98
CA VAL A 124 -2.97 -6.75 0.19
C VAL A 124 -3.62 -5.37 0.33
N ARG A 125 -2.89 -4.30 0.04
CA ARG A 125 -3.42 -2.94 0.05
C ARG A 125 -4.42 -2.64 -1.06
N ALA A 126 -4.33 -3.36 -2.16
CA ALA A 126 -5.35 -3.34 -3.20
C ALA A 126 -6.54 -4.28 -2.90
N GLY A 127 -6.63 -4.84 -1.68
CA GLY A 127 -7.68 -5.78 -1.28
C GLY A 127 -7.53 -7.19 -1.86
N LYS A 128 -6.34 -7.54 -2.37
CA LYS A 128 -6.07 -8.81 -3.07
C LYS A 128 -5.42 -9.82 -2.15
N ILE A 129 -5.64 -11.10 -2.44
CA ILE A 129 -5.05 -12.19 -1.66
C ILE A 129 -3.63 -12.48 -2.16
N ALA A 130 -2.68 -12.55 -1.23
CA ALA A 130 -1.30 -12.91 -1.49
C ALA A 130 -0.88 -14.17 -0.71
N VAL A 131 -0.32 -15.14 -1.42
CA VAL A 131 0.30 -16.33 -0.84
C VAL A 131 1.81 -16.15 -0.86
N LEU A 132 2.45 -16.16 0.30
CA LEU A 132 3.90 -16.07 0.45
C LEU A 132 4.45 -17.43 0.87
N ILE A 133 5.19 -18.10 -0.01
CA ILE A 133 5.87 -19.37 0.30
C ILE A 133 7.32 -19.08 0.62
N ASN A 134 7.72 -19.39 1.85
CA ASN A 134 9.11 -19.32 2.25
C ASN A 134 9.82 -20.63 1.90
N VAL A 135 10.80 -20.57 1.00
CA VAL A 135 11.55 -21.76 0.58
C VAL A 135 12.64 -22.17 1.58
N SER A 136 13.06 -21.25 2.46
CA SER A 136 14.13 -21.48 3.44
C SER A 136 13.68 -22.40 4.57
N ASP A 137 12.47 -22.17 5.09
CA ASP A 137 11.89 -22.92 6.21
C ASP A 137 10.61 -23.70 5.83
N LYS A 138 10.22 -23.68 4.55
CA LYS A 138 9.03 -24.34 3.98
C LYS A 138 7.69 -23.84 4.53
N THR A 139 7.68 -22.69 5.22
CA THR A 139 6.45 -22.08 5.73
C THR A 139 5.64 -21.42 4.61
N THR A 140 4.36 -21.17 4.86
CA THR A 140 3.48 -20.49 3.90
C THR A 140 2.52 -19.59 4.64
N PHE A 141 2.45 -18.34 4.20
CA PHE A 141 1.57 -17.32 4.75
C PHE A 141 0.50 -17.02 3.70
N ASN A 142 -0.78 -17.11 4.11
CA ASN A 142 -1.91 -16.71 3.28
C ASN A 142 -2.41 -15.37 3.83
N ILE A 143 -2.06 -14.28 3.15
CA ILE A 143 -2.30 -12.93 3.60
C ILE A 143 -3.43 -12.35 2.74
N LYS A 144 -4.61 -12.22 3.34
CA LYS A 144 -5.86 -11.82 2.68
C LYS A 144 -6.33 -10.43 3.10
N SER A 145 -5.75 -9.86 4.15
CA SER A 145 -6.15 -8.57 4.70
C SER A 145 -4.98 -7.80 5.28
N THR A 146 -5.18 -6.51 5.49
CA THR A 146 -4.21 -5.62 6.15
C THR A 146 -3.87 -6.08 7.56
N ALA A 147 -4.84 -6.59 8.32
CA ALA A 147 -4.60 -7.16 9.66
C ALA A 147 -3.65 -8.37 9.61
N GLN A 148 -3.87 -9.32 8.69
CA GLN A 148 -2.99 -10.47 8.51
C GLN A 148 -1.58 -10.07 8.03
N TRP A 149 -1.49 -8.98 7.28
CA TRP A 149 -0.21 -8.40 6.89
C TRP A 149 0.54 -7.82 8.10
N GLU A 150 -0.15 -7.15 9.02
CA GLU A 150 0.43 -6.62 10.26
C GLU A 150 0.92 -7.75 11.17
N ASP A 151 0.14 -8.83 11.30
CA ASP A 151 0.53 -10.04 12.02
C ASP A 151 1.81 -10.63 11.42
N PHE A 152 1.88 -10.76 10.09
CA PHE A 152 3.08 -11.21 9.39
C PHE A 152 4.29 -10.30 9.69
N LEU A 153 4.12 -8.97 9.59
CA LEU A 153 5.19 -8.02 9.89
C LEU A 153 5.68 -8.11 11.33
N SER A 154 4.82 -8.44 12.29
CA SER A 154 5.20 -8.59 13.70
C SER A 154 6.22 -9.74 13.91
N CYS A 155 6.12 -10.79 13.10
CA CYS A 155 7.01 -11.95 13.12
C CYS A 155 8.30 -11.75 12.31
N VAL A 156 8.40 -10.66 11.54
CA VAL A 156 9.53 -10.40 10.64
C VAL A 156 10.68 -9.67 11.37
N SER A 157 11.92 -10.07 11.04
CA SER A 157 13.13 -9.48 11.63
C SER A 157 13.15 -7.94 11.54
N PRO A 158 13.67 -7.23 12.56
CA PRO A 158 13.76 -5.76 12.55
C PRO A 158 14.50 -5.22 11.32
N LYS A 159 15.56 -5.91 10.88
CA LYS A 159 16.32 -5.57 9.68
C LYS A 159 15.44 -5.56 8.43
N LEU A 160 14.67 -6.63 8.22
CA LEU A 160 13.79 -6.70 7.05
C LEU A 160 12.69 -5.64 7.12
N ARG A 161 12.14 -5.35 8.30
CA ARG A 161 11.19 -4.25 8.48
C ARG A 161 11.79 -2.89 8.11
N ALA A 162 13.04 -2.63 8.48
CA ALA A 162 13.76 -1.42 8.08
C ALA A 162 13.95 -1.37 6.55
N ASP A 163 14.41 -2.46 5.94
CA ASP A 163 14.61 -2.57 4.50
C ASP A 163 13.29 -2.34 3.72
N LEU A 164 12.15 -2.80 4.25
CA LEU A 164 10.83 -2.55 3.68
C LEU A 164 10.46 -1.07 3.73
N ARG A 165 10.70 -0.41 4.87
CA ARG A 165 10.40 1.01 5.08
C ARG A 165 11.24 1.91 4.17
N GLU A 166 12.51 1.57 3.96
CA GLU A 166 13.41 2.33 3.09
C GLU A 166 13.03 2.21 1.61
N ARG A 167 12.52 1.04 1.20
CA ARG A 167 12.28 0.70 -0.21
C ARG A 167 10.88 1.04 -0.71
N ALA A 168 9.88 1.01 0.17
CA ALA A 168 8.53 1.43 -0.20
C ALA A 168 8.47 2.94 -0.43
N THR A 169 7.77 3.36 -1.49
CA THR A 169 7.46 4.77 -1.68
C THR A 169 6.46 5.25 -0.63
N PRO A 170 6.36 6.57 -0.39
CA PRO A 170 5.32 7.13 0.47
C PRO A 170 3.91 6.65 0.06
N ASP A 171 3.62 6.59 -1.24
CA ASP A 171 2.35 6.10 -1.78
C ASP A 171 2.11 4.61 -1.48
N GLU A 172 3.17 3.80 -1.41
CA GLU A 172 3.10 2.39 -1.01
C GLU A 172 2.89 2.21 0.49
N TRP A 173 3.04 3.28 1.30
CA TRP A 173 2.68 3.38 2.72
C TRP A 173 1.35 4.12 2.98
N MET A 174 0.76 4.76 1.97
CA MET A 174 -0.61 5.31 2.01
C MET A 174 -1.64 4.25 1.59
N PRO A 175 -2.84 4.19 2.18
CA PRO A 175 -3.91 3.34 1.65
C PRO A 175 -4.16 3.71 0.18
N ALA A 176 -4.36 2.73 -0.70
CA ALA A 176 -4.90 3.02 -2.01
C ALA A 176 -6.28 3.66 -1.80
N GLU A 177 -6.54 4.83 -2.37
CA GLU A 177 -7.90 5.31 -2.49
C GLU A 177 -8.70 4.23 -3.19
N ALA A 178 -9.79 3.78 -2.55
CA ALA A 178 -10.69 2.81 -3.12
C ALA A 178 -11.06 3.31 -4.52
N SER A 179 -10.88 2.47 -5.55
CA SER A 179 -11.36 2.81 -6.88
C SER A 179 -12.85 3.09 -6.75
N SER A 180 -13.25 4.35 -6.89
CA SER A 180 -14.61 4.71 -7.20
C SER A 180 -14.93 4.00 -8.50
N GLN A 181 -15.69 2.91 -8.41
CA GLN A 181 -16.48 2.48 -9.54
C GLN A 181 -17.34 3.69 -9.88
N HIS A 182 -17.01 4.38 -10.96
CA HIS A 182 -17.91 5.36 -11.56
C HIS A 182 -19.23 4.62 -11.80
N ASN A 183 -20.25 4.99 -11.02
CA ASN A 183 -21.60 4.50 -11.20
C ASN A 183 -22.01 4.78 -12.65
N LEU A 184 -22.27 3.71 -13.40
CA LEU A 184 -22.65 3.70 -14.82
C LEU A 184 -24.07 4.31 -15.07
N PHE A 185 -24.64 4.99 -14.08
CA PHE A 185 -25.94 5.65 -14.17
C PHE A 185 -25.90 6.99 -13.42
N GLU A 186 -25.24 7.97 -14.01
CA GLU A 186 -25.58 9.37 -13.79
C GLU A 186 -25.60 10.06 -15.16
N SER A 187 -26.82 10.21 -15.67
CA SER A 187 -27.16 10.67 -17.01
C SER A 187 -27.52 12.17 -17.02
N CYS A 188 -27.19 12.82 -18.14
CA CYS A 188 -27.69 14.11 -18.66
C CYS A 188 -27.04 15.43 -18.16
N GLU A 189 -26.04 15.89 -18.94
CA GLU A 189 -25.88 17.20 -19.66
C GLU A 189 -26.30 18.55 -19.00
N PRO A 190 -25.73 19.73 -19.39
CA PRO A 190 -24.81 20.01 -20.51
C PRO A 190 -23.57 20.90 -20.22
N GLU A 191 -22.74 21.01 -21.25
CA GLU A 191 -21.57 21.87 -21.49
C GLU A 191 -21.56 23.28 -20.87
N SER A 192 -20.43 23.67 -20.26
CA SER A 192 -19.56 24.78 -20.70
C SER A 192 -18.60 25.25 -19.59
N ALA A 193 -17.46 25.81 -20.01
CA ALA A 193 -16.45 26.58 -19.25
C ALA A 193 -15.15 25.86 -18.85
N VAL A 194 -14.19 25.90 -19.79
CA VAL A 194 -12.81 26.37 -19.63
C VAL A 194 -12.08 25.96 -18.34
N HIS A 195 -11.15 25.00 -18.49
CA HIS A 195 -10.10 24.69 -17.52
C HIS A 195 -9.32 25.95 -17.08
N LYS A 196 -9.52 26.38 -15.84
CA LYS A 196 -8.49 27.07 -15.05
C LYS A 196 -7.95 26.08 -14.03
N ARG A 197 -6.64 25.83 -14.12
CA ARG A 197 -5.84 25.09 -13.14
C ARG A 197 -5.87 25.87 -11.81
N GLY A 198 -6.63 25.37 -10.85
CA GLY A 198 -6.71 25.93 -9.50
C GLY A 198 -5.52 25.49 -8.65
N GLU A 199 -4.85 26.46 -8.04
CA GLU A 199 -3.87 26.29 -6.97
C GLU A 199 -4.49 25.56 -5.78
N LEU A 200 -3.79 24.57 -5.22
CA LEU A 200 -4.11 24.04 -3.89
C LEU A 200 -3.74 25.10 -2.85
N THR A 201 -4.74 25.81 -2.33
CA THR A 201 -4.58 26.69 -1.17
C THR A 201 -4.42 25.82 0.08
N VAL A 202 -3.28 25.95 0.77
CA VAL A 202 -3.06 25.38 2.10
C VAL A 202 -4.11 26.01 3.04
N PRO A 203 -4.88 25.22 3.81
CA PRO A 203 -5.86 25.77 4.73
C PRO A 203 -5.20 26.73 5.72
N SER A 204 -5.81 27.88 5.98
CA SER A 204 -5.25 28.85 6.92
C SER A 204 -5.36 28.35 8.36
N ASP A 205 -4.51 28.86 9.26
CA ASP A 205 -4.55 28.51 10.68
C ASP A 205 -5.95 28.74 11.31
N ASP A 206 -6.68 29.74 10.80
CA ASP A 206 -8.06 30.06 11.22
C ASP A 206 -9.07 28.99 10.80
N GLU A 207 -8.89 28.38 9.62
CA GLU A 207 -9.74 27.28 9.15
C GLU A 207 -9.50 26.00 9.95
N LEU A 208 -8.25 25.73 10.33
CA LEU A 208 -7.88 24.60 11.19
C LEU A 208 -8.46 24.76 12.61
N ALA A 209 -8.43 25.98 13.15
CA ALA A 209 -9.04 26.30 14.44
C ALA A 209 -10.57 26.15 14.40
N ALA A 210 -11.22 26.62 13.33
CA ALA A 210 -12.66 26.47 13.14
C ALA A 210 -13.09 24.98 13.10
N ALA A 211 -12.32 24.13 12.43
CA ALA A 211 -12.60 22.70 12.33
C ALA A 211 -12.54 21.98 13.69
N ILE A 212 -11.52 22.26 14.53
CA ILE A 212 -11.43 21.68 15.88
C ILE A 212 -12.53 22.23 16.80
N ASN A 213 -12.82 23.52 16.74
CA ASN A 213 -13.86 24.11 17.57
C ASN A 213 -15.25 23.54 17.25
N ALA A 214 -15.55 23.29 15.96
CA ALA A 214 -16.77 22.62 15.55
C ALA A 214 -16.85 21.19 16.11
N ALA A 215 -15.75 20.43 16.06
CA ALA A 215 -15.70 19.07 16.62
C ALA A 215 -15.85 19.06 18.15
N LEU A 216 -15.24 20.02 18.85
CA LEU A 216 -15.39 20.18 20.31
C LEU A 216 -16.82 20.59 20.71
N ALA A 217 -17.47 21.45 19.91
CA ALA A 217 -18.85 21.86 20.14
C ALA A 217 -19.86 20.73 19.94
N ALA A 218 -19.56 19.78 19.04
CA ALA A 218 -20.37 18.58 18.84
C ALA A 218 -20.32 17.61 20.03
N GLY A 219 -19.32 17.73 20.92
CA GLY A 219 -19.19 16.90 22.12
C GLY A 219 -18.84 15.43 21.83
N ASP A 220 -18.45 15.09 20.59
CA ASP A 220 -18.06 13.74 20.18
C ASP A 220 -16.53 13.58 20.16
N PRO A 221 -15.95 12.77 21.05
CA PRO A 221 -14.51 12.50 21.07
C PRO A 221 -13.98 11.95 19.74
N ALA A 222 -14.76 11.15 19.01
CA ALA A 222 -14.31 10.57 17.74
C ALA A 222 -14.13 11.65 16.67
N ALA A 223 -15.06 12.60 16.57
CA ALA A 223 -14.96 13.76 15.69
C ALA A 223 -13.75 14.64 16.02
N VAL A 224 -13.45 14.84 17.31
CA VAL A 224 -12.27 15.61 17.74
C VAL A 224 -10.96 14.92 17.33
N ILE A 225 -10.89 13.60 17.48
CA ILE A 225 -9.70 12.81 17.11
C ILE A 225 -9.49 12.82 15.60
N ASP A 226 -10.56 12.70 14.82
CA ASP A 226 -10.49 12.74 13.36
C ASP A 226 -10.06 14.13 12.83
N ALA A 227 -10.65 15.20 13.39
CA ALA A 227 -10.27 16.57 13.07
C ALA A 227 -8.80 16.83 13.41
N LEU A 228 -8.35 16.44 14.61
CA LEU A 228 -6.96 16.58 15.05
C LEU A 228 -6.00 15.77 14.17
N GLY A 229 -6.40 14.56 13.76
CA GLY A 229 -5.63 13.73 12.84
C GLY A 229 -5.49 14.37 11.47
N SER A 230 -6.55 14.96 10.95
CA SER A 230 -6.55 15.65 9.65
C SER A 230 -5.64 16.87 9.67
N ILE A 231 -5.70 17.66 10.74
CA ILE A 231 -4.84 18.84 10.93
C ILE A 231 -3.36 18.43 11.11
N ALA A 232 -3.09 17.40 11.91
CA ALA A 232 -1.73 16.90 12.10
C ALA A 232 -1.12 16.35 10.79
N ARG A 233 -1.95 15.79 9.90
CA ARG A 233 -1.54 15.36 8.56
C ARG A 233 -1.26 16.55 7.64
N ALA A 234 -2.14 17.55 7.60
CA ALA A 234 -1.98 18.77 6.81
C ALA A 234 -0.72 19.56 7.21
N HIS A 235 -0.42 19.63 8.50
CA HIS A 235 0.77 20.27 9.05
C HIS A 235 2.06 19.42 8.90
N GLY A 236 1.92 18.18 8.45
CA GLY A 236 3.01 17.23 8.25
C GLY A 236 3.39 16.44 9.50
N MET A 237 3.08 15.14 9.50
CA MET A 237 3.27 14.25 10.66
C MET A 237 4.72 14.18 11.18
N SER A 238 5.72 14.41 10.31
CA SER A 238 7.12 14.45 10.71
C SER A 238 7.47 15.69 11.54
N GLN A 239 6.84 16.83 11.25
CA GLN A 239 7.02 18.04 12.06
C GLN A 239 6.30 17.90 13.39
N VAL A 240 5.07 17.37 13.39
CA VAL A 240 4.30 17.12 14.61
C VAL A 240 5.04 16.15 15.53
N ALA A 241 5.59 15.04 15.03
CA ALA A 241 6.40 14.11 15.83
C ALA A 241 7.63 14.77 16.46
N LYS A 242 8.31 15.63 15.69
CA LYS A 242 9.49 16.36 16.17
C LYS A 242 9.14 17.34 17.29
N HIS A 243 8.03 18.07 17.18
CA HIS A 243 7.59 19.03 18.18
C HIS A 243 6.98 18.37 19.43
N THR A 244 6.26 17.26 19.25
CA THR A 244 5.60 16.53 20.35
C THR A 244 6.55 15.60 21.11
N GLY A 245 7.69 15.24 20.52
CA GLY A 245 8.60 14.21 21.04
C GLY A 245 8.02 12.79 20.95
N LEU A 246 6.92 12.60 20.22
CA LEU A 246 6.24 11.32 20.05
C LEU A 246 6.66 10.64 18.76
N ALA A 247 6.72 9.31 18.77
CA ALA A 247 6.98 8.55 17.55
C ALA A 247 5.84 8.75 16.53
N ARG A 248 6.18 8.97 15.26
CA ARG A 248 5.20 9.11 14.15
C ARG A 248 4.18 7.98 14.10
N GLU A 249 4.61 6.75 14.38
CA GLU A 249 3.73 5.57 14.44
C GLU A 249 2.73 5.61 15.60
N SER A 250 3.13 6.21 16.73
CA SER A 250 2.22 6.43 17.86
C SER A 250 1.17 7.47 17.51
N LEU A 251 1.57 8.56 16.85
CA LEU A 251 0.67 9.61 16.37
C LEU A 251 -0.31 9.09 15.32
N TYR A 252 0.13 8.31 14.33
CA TYR A 252 -0.78 7.73 13.34
C TYR A 252 -1.81 6.79 13.94
N ARG A 253 -1.41 5.95 14.90
CA ARG A 253 -2.33 5.03 15.58
C ARG A 253 -3.35 5.79 16.44
N SER A 254 -2.86 6.75 17.23
CA SER A 254 -3.68 7.47 18.20
C SER A 254 -4.60 8.53 17.56
N LEU A 255 -4.24 9.08 16.39
CA LEU A 255 -5.01 10.08 15.64
C LEU A 255 -5.72 9.50 14.39
N SER A 256 -5.90 8.19 14.33
CA SER A 256 -6.66 7.53 13.26
C SER A 256 -8.14 7.39 13.64
N ALA A 257 -8.99 7.06 12.66
CA ALA A 257 -10.38 6.72 12.93
C ALA A 257 -10.46 5.54 13.92
N GLY A 258 -11.07 5.78 15.09
CA GLY A 258 -11.12 4.80 16.19
C GLY A 258 -9.86 4.75 17.06
N GLY A 259 -8.91 5.67 16.87
CA GLY A 259 -7.79 5.88 17.78
C GLY A 259 -8.26 6.38 19.15
N ASN A 260 -7.42 6.20 20.17
CA ASN A 260 -7.68 6.69 21.53
C ASN A 260 -6.42 7.38 22.08
N PRO A 261 -6.15 8.64 21.69
CA PRO A 261 -5.01 9.37 22.18
C PRO A 261 -5.22 9.72 23.65
N GLU A 262 -4.20 9.55 24.47
CA GLU A 262 -4.20 10.15 25.81
C GLU A 262 -4.39 11.66 25.71
N PHE A 263 -5.09 12.27 26.66
CA PHE A 263 -5.33 13.72 26.65
C PHE A 263 -4.03 14.55 26.60
N ALA A 264 -2.95 14.04 27.22
CA ALA A 264 -1.62 14.64 27.12
C ALA A 264 -1.07 14.64 25.69
N THR A 265 -1.39 13.61 24.89
CA THR A 265 -1.04 13.54 23.46
C THR A 265 -1.84 14.55 22.66
N VAL A 266 -3.15 14.69 22.94
CA VAL A 266 -4.02 15.69 22.31
C VAL A 266 -3.44 17.10 22.51
N LEU A 267 -3.12 17.47 23.75
CA LEU A 267 -2.55 18.80 24.06
C LEU A 267 -1.22 19.05 23.35
N LYS A 268 -0.33 18.05 23.33
CA LYS A 268 0.96 18.16 22.63
C LYS A 268 0.78 18.37 21.13
N VAL A 269 -0.13 17.61 20.52
CA VAL A 269 -0.40 17.70 19.08
C VAL A 269 -1.02 19.05 18.73
N MET A 270 -1.99 19.54 19.53
CA MET A 270 -2.58 20.86 19.34
C MET A 270 -1.52 21.98 19.40
N ALA A 271 -0.65 21.95 20.42
CA ALA A 271 0.44 22.91 20.54
C ALA A 271 1.43 22.83 19.36
N ALA A 272 1.70 21.62 18.87
CA ALA A 272 2.60 21.39 17.72
C ALA A 272 2.04 21.91 16.38
N VAL A 273 0.73 22.11 16.28
CA VAL A 273 0.06 22.69 15.11
C VAL A 273 -0.40 24.14 15.35
N GLY A 274 0.10 24.79 16.40
CA GLY A 274 -0.19 26.20 16.69
C GLY A 274 -1.54 26.47 17.37
N LEU A 275 -2.22 25.44 17.89
CA LEU A 275 -3.54 25.55 18.52
C LEU A 275 -3.48 25.41 20.04
N ARG A 276 -4.40 26.09 20.74
CA ARG A 276 -4.54 26.06 22.21
C ARG A 276 -6.00 25.79 22.58
N LEU A 277 -6.22 24.97 23.62
CA LEU A 277 -7.54 24.79 24.22
C LEU A 277 -7.83 25.90 25.24
N GLU A 278 -9.06 26.41 25.20
CA GLU A 278 -9.59 27.36 26.17
C GLU A 278 -10.89 26.85 26.77
N ALA A 279 -11.07 27.05 28.07
CA ALA A 279 -12.27 26.65 28.80
C ALA A 279 -13.13 27.88 29.06
N ASN A 280 -14.40 27.84 28.62
CA ASN A 280 -15.38 28.89 28.84
C ASN A 280 -16.51 28.36 29.72
N LYS A 281 -17.11 29.25 30.53
CA LYS A 281 -18.28 28.91 31.35
C LYS A 281 -19.44 28.52 30.42
N GLN A 282 -20.02 27.35 30.63
CA GLN A 282 -21.30 27.01 30.00
C GLN A 282 -22.39 27.90 30.59
N HIS A 283 -23.08 28.68 29.76
CA HIS A 283 -24.29 29.39 30.17
C HIS A 283 -25.37 28.37 30.49
N THR A 284 -25.54 28.06 31.77
CA THR A 284 -26.72 27.37 32.27
C THR A 284 -27.81 28.42 32.47
N ASP A 285 -28.75 28.52 31.54
CA ASP A 285 -30.01 29.23 31.79
C ASP A 285 -30.82 28.39 32.78
N ASN A 286 -30.51 28.55 34.07
CA ASN A 286 -31.42 28.12 35.13
C ASN A 286 -32.56 29.14 35.18
N ALA A 287 -33.59 28.90 34.36
CA ALA A 287 -34.92 29.43 34.61
C ALA A 287 -35.43 28.79 35.91
N ALA A 288 -35.55 29.61 36.95
CA ALA A 288 -36.26 29.33 38.19
C ALA A 288 -37.77 29.24 37.96
#